data_AF-A0AAN5CLG5-F1
#
_entry.id   AF-A0AAN5CLG5-F1
#
_cell.length_a   1.000
_cell.length_b   1.000
_cell.length_c   1.000
_cell.angle_alpha   90.00
_cell.angle_beta   90.00
_cell.angle_gamma   90.00
#
_symmetry.space_group_name_H-M   'P 1'
#
loop_
_entity.id
_entity.type
_entity.pdbx_description
1 polymer ?
#
loop_
_entity_poly.entity_id
_entity_poly.type
_entity_poly.pdbx_seq_one_letter_code
_entity_poly.pdbx_strand_id
1 'polypeptide(L)'
;VIVMTLYAGNAITAGAHRMWCHKAYKANFWVRLFYMVGTTIAIQNDVIEWARDHRVHHKWADSDADPHNIQRGFFFAHMGWLMCKKHPKVKEMGKKIDMSDLEADPLLAFQRKYYIVLVPMGLAFLTLVPVFLWGEDIYTAYFVGAILRLAFQLHGTWLINSAAHTYGYKPFDTKIT
;
A
#
# COMPACT_ATOMS: atom_id res chain seq x y z
N VAL A 1 4.27 17.42 -6.71
CA VAL A 1 3.05 16.59 -6.49
C VAL A 1 2.97 15.42 -7.47
N ILE A 2 2.68 15.63 -8.75
CA ILE A 2 2.37 14.57 -9.73
C ILE A 2 3.43 13.47 -9.80
N VAL A 3 4.70 13.83 -10.01
CA VAL A 3 5.80 12.85 -10.14
C VAL A 3 5.91 11.94 -8.92
N MET A 4 5.85 12.51 -7.72
CA MET A 4 5.93 11.74 -6.48
C MET A 4 4.67 10.90 -6.23
N THR A 5 3.49 11.36 -6.64
CA THR A 5 2.26 10.55 -6.63
C THR A 5 2.41 9.32 -7.54
N LEU A 6 2.89 9.52 -8.77
CA LEU A 6 3.08 8.44 -9.74
C LEU A 6 4.14 7.45 -9.27
N TYR A 7 5.25 7.94 -8.72
CA TYR A 7 6.31 7.09 -8.19
C TYR A 7 5.81 6.23 -7.03
N ALA A 8 5.19 6.84 -6.01
CA ALA A 8 4.70 6.10 -4.85
C ALA A 8 3.56 5.13 -5.22
N GLY A 9 2.64 5.52 -6.10
CA GLY A 9 1.61 4.63 -6.64
C GLY A 9 2.18 3.45 -7.44
N ASN A 10 3.20 3.69 -8.27
CA ASN A 10 3.91 2.62 -8.97
C ASN A 10 4.70 1.73 -8.00
N ALA A 11 5.26 2.26 -6.92
CA ALA A 11 5.92 1.46 -5.92
C ALA A 11 4.96 0.51 -5.20
N ILE A 12 3.71 0.92 -4.96
CA ILE A 12 2.65 0.02 -4.52
C ILE A 12 2.32 -1.01 -5.61
N THR A 13 2.10 -0.57 -6.85
CA THR A 13 1.61 -1.46 -7.93
C THR A 13 2.67 -2.44 -8.43
N ALA A 14 3.81 -1.93 -8.89
CA ALA A 14 4.91 -2.73 -9.42
C ALA A 14 5.71 -3.39 -8.30
N GLY A 15 5.92 -2.69 -7.18
CA GLY A 15 6.67 -3.19 -6.03
C GLY A 15 5.83 -4.07 -5.10
N ALA A 16 5.12 -3.45 -4.14
CA ALA A 16 4.38 -4.16 -3.08
C ALA A 16 3.49 -5.26 -3.67
N HIS A 17 2.63 -4.90 -4.61
CA HIS A 17 1.62 -5.77 -5.20
C HIS A 17 2.23 -6.83 -6.15
N ARG A 18 2.78 -6.43 -7.30
CA ARG A 18 3.19 -7.41 -8.33
C ARG A 18 4.46 -8.18 -7.96
N MET A 19 5.48 -7.50 -7.44
CA MET A 19 6.77 -8.12 -7.14
C MET A 19 6.73 -8.91 -5.83
N TRP A 20 6.42 -8.27 -4.70
CA TRP A 20 6.52 -8.90 -3.39
C TRP A 20 5.30 -9.77 -3.05
N CYS A 21 4.06 -9.35 -3.36
CA CYS A 21 2.91 -10.19 -3.04
C CYS A 21 2.75 -11.37 -3.99
N HIS A 22 2.78 -11.10 -5.30
CA HIS A 22 2.46 -12.10 -6.32
C HIS A 22 3.67 -12.77 -6.97
N LYS A 23 4.90 -12.32 -6.68
CA LYS A 23 6.12 -12.88 -7.29
C LYS A 23 6.05 -12.89 -8.83
N ALA A 24 5.36 -11.90 -9.42
CA ALA A 24 5.12 -11.85 -10.86
C ALA A 24 6.40 -11.64 -11.68
N TYR A 25 7.46 -11.11 -11.04
CA TYR A 25 8.78 -10.96 -11.62
C TYR A 25 9.84 -10.91 -10.51
N LYS A 26 11.12 -11.07 -10.89
CA LYS A 26 12.28 -10.87 -10.02
C LYS A 26 12.99 -9.58 -10.38
N ALA A 27 13.53 -8.89 -9.39
CA ALA A 27 14.27 -7.64 -9.58
C ALA A 27 15.60 -7.67 -8.83
N ASN A 28 16.59 -6.94 -9.36
CA ASN A 28 17.86 -6.76 -8.69
C ASN A 28 17.70 -5.87 -7.43
N PHE A 29 18.77 -5.78 -6.64
CA PHE A 29 18.77 -5.01 -5.40
C PHE A 29 18.35 -3.53 -5.60
N TRP A 30 18.84 -2.87 -6.64
CA TRP A 30 18.59 -1.45 -6.87
C TRP A 30 17.13 -1.14 -7.19
N VAL A 31 16.49 -1.97 -8.02
CA VAL A 31 15.07 -1.83 -8.34
C VAL A 31 14.21 -2.12 -7.10
N ARG A 32 14.59 -3.13 -6.31
CA ARG A 32 13.90 -3.43 -5.03
C ARG A 32 14.02 -2.30 -4.03
N LEU A 33 15.21 -1.73 -3.90
CA LEU A 33 15.47 -0.56 -3.04
C LEU A 33 14.64 0.64 -3.49
N PHE A 34 14.63 0.93 -4.80
CA PHE A 34 13.81 1.98 -5.39
C PHE A 34 12.33 1.83 -5.05
N TYR A 35 11.77 0.62 -5.18
CA TYR A 35 10.38 0.39 -4.78
C TYR A 35 10.16 0.43 -3.27
N MET A 36 11.10 -0.04 -2.45
CA MET A 36 10.98 0.00 -0.99
C MET A 36 10.90 1.46 -0.47
N VAL A 37 11.72 2.36 -1.04
CA VAL A 37 11.63 3.79 -0.72
C VAL A 37 10.26 4.35 -1.12
N GLY A 38 9.78 3.99 -2.31
CA GLY A 38 8.48 4.43 -2.81
C GLY A 38 7.31 3.92 -1.96
N THR A 39 7.33 2.66 -1.52
CA THR A 39 6.28 2.11 -0.63
C THR A 39 6.33 2.72 0.77
N THR A 40 7.51 3.15 1.22
CA THR A 40 7.66 3.87 2.50
C THR A 40 6.95 5.22 2.46
N ILE A 41 7.19 6.02 1.41
CA ILE A 41 6.51 7.33 1.25
C ILE A 41 5.04 7.21 0.81
N ALA A 42 4.63 6.01 0.39
CA ALA A 42 3.24 5.69 0.10
C ALA A 42 2.38 5.55 1.36
N ILE A 43 2.99 5.26 2.51
CA ILE A 43 2.37 5.17 3.85
C ILE A 43 1.15 4.24 3.85
N GLN A 44 1.33 3.00 3.43
CA GLN A 44 0.30 1.94 3.44
C GLN A 44 0.68 0.77 4.35
N ASN A 45 1.44 1.03 5.43
CA ASN A 45 2.18 0.04 6.22
C ASN A 45 3.46 -0.45 5.52
N ASP A 46 4.32 -1.16 6.27
CA ASP A 46 5.49 -1.81 5.70
C ASP A 46 5.09 -2.91 4.72
N VAL A 47 5.99 -3.25 3.79
CA VAL A 47 5.67 -4.19 2.70
C VAL A 47 5.30 -5.58 3.23
N ILE A 48 5.84 -6.04 4.36
CA ILE A 48 5.51 -7.36 4.91
C ILE A 48 4.08 -7.36 5.43
N GLU A 49 3.66 -6.34 6.17
CA GLU A 49 2.27 -6.21 6.61
C GLU A 49 1.30 -6.03 5.43
N TRP A 50 1.62 -5.13 4.49
CA TRP A 50 0.79 -4.92 3.29
C TRP A 50 0.61 -6.23 2.52
N ALA A 51 1.70 -6.97 2.32
CA ALA A 51 1.65 -8.21 1.57
C ALA A 51 0.90 -9.34 2.27
N ARG A 52 1.00 -9.43 3.60
CA ARG A 52 0.19 -10.38 4.37
C ARG A 52 -1.28 -10.11 4.14
N ASP A 53 -1.73 -8.88 4.34
CA ASP A 53 -3.14 -8.51 4.19
C ASP A 53 -3.62 -8.74 2.76
N HIS A 54 -2.81 -8.38 1.76
CA HIS A 54 -3.10 -8.59 0.35
C HIS A 54 -3.23 -10.08 -0.03
N ARG A 55 -2.30 -10.93 0.45
CA ARG A 55 -2.37 -12.38 0.24
C ARG A 55 -3.60 -13.01 0.90
N VAL A 56 -3.99 -12.51 2.08
CA VAL A 56 -5.25 -12.91 2.75
C VAL A 56 -6.46 -12.50 1.91
N HIS A 57 -6.49 -11.24 1.45
CA HIS A 57 -7.57 -10.73 0.60
C HIS A 57 -7.76 -11.61 -0.65
N HIS A 58 -6.70 -11.91 -1.40
CA HIS A 58 -6.84 -12.76 -2.58
C HIS A 58 -7.33 -14.19 -2.27
N LYS A 59 -6.92 -14.76 -1.15
CA LYS A 59 -7.23 -16.16 -0.82
C LYS A 59 -8.65 -16.33 -0.24
N TRP A 60 -9.17 -15.31 0.43
CA TRP A 60 -10.48 -15.34 1.08
C TRP A 60 -11.29 -14.08 0.81
N ALA A 61 -11.23 -13.59 -0.43
CA ALA A 61 -11.91 -12.39 -0.88
C ALA A 61 -13.39 -12.41 -0.50
N ASP A 62 -13.92 -11.24 -0.15
CA ASP A 62 -15.35 -11.01 0.11
C ASP A 62 -15.94 -11.86 1.25
N SER A 63 -15.07 -12.31 2.17
CA SER A 63 -15.44 -13.02 3.39
C SER A 63 -15.01 -12.25 4.63
N ASP A 64 -15.42 -12.70 5.81
CA ASP A 64 -14.94 -12.13 7.08
C ASP A 64 -13.42 -12.25 7.31
N ALA A 65 -12.72 -13.05 6.52
CA ALA A 65 -11.27 -13.15 6.54
C ALA A 65 -10.59 -12.09 5.65
N ASP A 66 -11.32 -11.45 4.74
CA ASP A 66 -10.84 -10.34 3.92
C ASP A 66 -10.71 -9.06 4.78
N PRO A 67 -9.51 -8.44 4.88
CA PRO A 67 -9.29 -7.20 5.61
C PRO A 67 -10.24 -6.06 5.21
N HIS A 68 -10.62 -5.98 3.93
CA HIS A 68 -11.42 -4.90 3.36
C HIS A 68 -12.65 -5.45 2.60
N ASN A 69 -13.29 -6.47 3.19
CA ASN A 69 -14.48 -7.14 2.69
C ASN A 69 -15.56 -6.18 2.13
N ILE A 70 -15.81 -6.23 0.82
CA ILE A 70 -16.82 -5.40 0.14
C ILE A 70 -18.26 -5.68 0.57
N GLN A 71 -18.54 -6.89 1.09
CA GLN A 71 -19.87 -7.26 1.60
C GLN A 71 -20.29 -6.43 2.82
N ARG A 72 -19.34 -5.74 3.46
CA ARG A 72 -19.60 -4.77 4.54
C ARG A 72 -19.91 -3.35 4.03
N GLY A 73 -19.99 -3.18 2.72
CA GLY A 73 -20.35 -1.93 2.05
C GLY A 73 -19.15 -1.15 1.51
N PHE A 74 -19.43 -0.30 0.51
CA PHE A 74 -18.43 0.49 -0.21
C PHE A 74 -17.52 1.31 0.72
N PHE A 75 -18.10 2.02 1.70
CA PHE A 75 -17.32 2.84 2.64
C PHE A 75 -16.35 2.00 3.48
N PHE A 76 -16.79 0.82 3.93
CA PHE A 76 -15.94 -0.08 4.70
C PHE A 76 -14.73 -0.53 3.89
N ALA A 77 -14.95 -1.04 2.66
CA ALA A 77 -13.88 -1.48 1.78
C ALA A 77 -12.95 -0.35 1.33
N HIS A 78 -13.50 0.86 1.16
CA HIS A 78 -12.72 2.03 0.75
C HIS A 78 -11.76 2.47 1.85
N MET A 79 -12.28 2.80 3.04
CA MET A 79 -11.43 3.31 4.13
C MET A 79 -11.89 2.94 5.54
N GLY A 80 -13.16 2.54 5.71
CA GLY A 80 -13.71 2.22 7.03
C GLY A 80 -13.00 1.07 7.74
N TRP A 81 -12.43 0.11 6.99
CA TRP A 81 -11.65 -0.99 7.56
C TRP A 81 -10.42 -0.54 8.35
N LEU A 82 -9.81 0.60 7.97
CA LEU A 82 -8.67 1.21 8.67
C LEU A 82 -9.08 1.90 9.98
N MET A 83 -10.36 2.22 10.13
CA MET A 83 -10.90 2.95 11.27
C MET A 83 -11.42 2.03 12.39
N CYS A 84 -11.27 0.72 12.22
CA CYS A 84 -11.74 -0.27 13.18
C CYS A 84 -10.70 -1.38 13.40
N LYS A 85 -10.89 -2.17 14.45
CA LYS A 85 -10.10 -3.39 14.64
C LYS A 85 -10.44 -4.41 13.56
N LYS A 86 -9.41 -5.04 12.99
CA LYS A 86 -9.55 -6.18 12.07
C LYS A 86 -10.41 -7.28 12.70
N HIS A 87 -11.29 -7.87 11.89
CA HIS A 87 -12.12 -9.01 12.30
C HIS A 87 -11.23 -10.19 12.74
N PRO A 88 -11.60 -10.99 13.77
CA PRO A 88 -10.76 -12.09 14.27
C PRO A 88 -10.33 -13.09 13.18
N LYS A 89 -11.21 -13.40 12.22
CA LYS A 89 -10.89 -14.29 11.10
C LYS A 89 -9.75 -13.78 10.22
N VAL A 90 -9.59 -12.47 10.03
CA VAL A 90 -8.44 -11.89 9.29
C VAL A 90 -7.12 -12.30 9.96
N LYS A 91 -7.07 -12.25 11.30
CA LYS A 91 -5.88 -12.64 12.07
C LYS A 91 -5.66 -14.15 12.05
N GLU A 92 -6.72 -14.94 12.19
CA GLU A 92 -6.65 -16.39 12.15
C GLU A 92 -6.14 -16.89 10.80
N MET A 93 -6.75 -16.41 9.71
CA MET A 93 -6.43 -16.83 8.36
C MET A 93 -5.10 -16.23 7.87
N GLY A 94 -4.74 -15.04 8.35
CA GLY A 94 -3.42 -14.45 8.13
C GLY A 94 -2.25 -15.30 8.64
N LYS A 95 -2.44 -16.07 9.71
CA LYS A 95 -1.41 -17.02 10.19
C LYS A 95 -1.21 -18.23 9.26
N LYS A 96 -2.16 -18.49 8.37
CA LYS A 96 -2.13 -19.60 7.40
C LYS A 96 -1.51 -19.17 6.06
N ILE A 97 -1.10 -17.91 5.92
CA ILE A 97 -0.37 -17.41 4.75
C ILE A 97 1.12 -17.64 4.97
N ASP A 98 1.77 -18.26 3.99
CA ASP A 98 3.23 -18.33 3.94
C ASP A 98 3.79 -16.94 3.64
N MET A 99 4.65 -16.46 4.54
CA MET A 99 5.35 -15.16 4.46
C MET A 99 6.88 -15.34 4.50
N SER A 100 7.38 -16.58 4.50
CA SER A 100 8.80 -16.91 4.68
C SER A 100 9.70 -16.22 3.66
N ASP A 101 9.19 -16.04 2.44
CA ASP A 101 9.91 -15.35 1.36
C ASP A 101 10.15 -13.86 1.64
N LEU A 102 9.21 -13.18 2.30
CA LEU A 102 9.33 -11.76 2.64
C LEU A 102 10.03 -11.56 3.98
N GLU A 103 9.86 -12.49 4.92
CA GLU A 103 10.55 -12.48 6.21
C GLU A 103 12.05 -12.76 6.08
N ALA A 104 12.44 -13.59 5.09
CA ALA A 104 13.84 -13.84 4.75
C ALA A 104 14.50 -12.68 3.97
N ASP A 105 13.73 -11.67 3.53
CA ASP A 105 14.26 -10.55 2.76
C ASP A 105 14.88 -9.48 3.69
N PRO A 106 16.21 -9.29 3.72
CA PRO A 106 16.85 -8.35 4.62
C PRO A 106 16.49 -6.89 4.33
N LEU A 107 16.13 -6.56 3.08
CA LEU A 107 15.69 -5.21 2.71
C LEU A 107 14.32 -4.89 3.32
N LEU A 108 13.41 -5.86 3.32
CA LEU A 108 12.09 -5.69 3.93
C LEU A 108 12.16 -5.76 5.45
N ALA A 109 13.02 -6.61 6.00
CA ALA A 109 13.31 -6.63 7.43
C ALA A 109 13.84 -5.26 7.91
N PHE A 110 14.73 -4.64 7.13
CA PHE A 110 15.20 -3.27 7.37
C PHE A 110 14.03 -2.28 7.33
N GLN A 111 13.24 -2.27 6.25
CA GLN A 111 12.11 -1.36 6.12
C GLN A 111 11.17 -1.46 7.32
N ARG A 112 10.77 -2.68 7.67
CA ARG A 112 9.84 -2.93 8.78
C ARG A 112 10.41 -2.49 10.13
N LYS A 113 11.68 -2.80 10.40
CA LYS A 113 12.35 -2.41 11.65
C LYS A 113 12.39 -0.89 11.83
N TYR A 114 12.64 -0.15 10.76
CA TYR A 114 12.81 1.29 10.80
C TYR A 114 11.60 2.08 10.30
N TYR A 115 10.47 1.43 10.00
CA TYR A 115 9.33 2.04 9.31
C TYR A 115 8.83 3.31 9.98
N ILE A 116 8.70 3.29 11.31
CA ILE A 116 8.24 4.42 12.13
C ILE A 116 9.17 5.64 12.04
N VAL A 117 10.44 5.44 11.71
CA VAL A 117 11.44 6.51 11.51
C VAL A 117 11.54 6.90 10.04
N LEU A 118 11.48 5.93 9.13
CA LEU A 118 11.60 6.17 7.69
C LEU A 118 10.41 6.98 7.13
N VAL A 119 9.20 6.78 7.64
CA VAL A 119 8.00 7.53 7.22
C VAL A 119 8.14 9.05 7.48
N PRO A 120 8.40 9.52 8.71
CA PRO A 120 8.58 10.96 8.95
C PRO A 120 9.80 11.53 8.23
N MET A 121 10.89 10.75 8.06
CA MET A 121 12.01 11.15 7.21
C MET A 121 11.59 11.37 5.76
N GLY A 122 10.77 10.48 5.20
CA GLY A 122 10.24 10.61 3.85
C GLY A 122 9.33 11.83 3.69
N LEU A 123 8.46 12.10 4.67
CA LEU A 123 7.61 13.30 4.67
C LEU A 123 8.44 14.58 4.78
N ALA A 124 9.45 14.59 5.64
CA ALA A 124 10.38 15.71 5.76
C ALA A 124 11.13 15.94 4.45
N PHE A 125 11.64 14.88 3.81
CA PHE A 125 12.30 14.97 2.51
C PHE A 125 11.37 15.57 1.44
N LEU A 126 10.13 15.07 1.34
CA LEU A 126 9.13 15.59 0.38
C LEU A 126 8.79 17.07 0.60
N THR A 127 8.90 17.55 1.83
CA THR A 127 8.60 18.94 2.19
C THR A 127 9.81 19.85 2.00
N LEU A 128 10.99 19.43 2.46
CA LEU A 128 12.19 20.27 2.50
C LEU A 128 12.88 20.39 1.15
N VAL A 129 12.84 19.35 0.31
CA VAL A 129 13.46 19.40 -1.02
C VAL A 129 12.91 20.54 -1.88
N PRO A 130 11.59 20.72 -2.03
CA PRO A 130 11.02 21.88 -2.72
C PRO A 130 11.46 23.23 -2.18
N VAL A 131 11.48 23.36 -0.85
CA VAL A 131 11.84 24.59 -0.15
C VAL A 131 13.30 24.97 -0.46
N PHE A 132 14.22 24.02 -0.36
CA PHE A 132 15.65 24.30 -0.54
C PHE A 132 16.10 24.36 -2.01
N LEU A 133 15.50 23.58 -2.91
CA LEU A 133 15.97 23.50 -4.29
C LEU A 133 15.36 24.56 -5.22
N TRP A 134 14.12 24.98 -4.98
CA TRP A 134 13.46 25.97 -5.84
C TRP A 134 12.67 27.04 -5.07
N GLY A 135 12.88 27.14 -3.75
CA GLY A 135 12.34 28.24 -2.94
C GLY A 135 10.83 28.16 -2.70
N GLU A 136 10.25 26.95 -2.70
CA GLU A 136 8.82 26.76 -2.41
C GLU A 136 8.45 27.22 -1.00
N ASP A 137 7.23 27.73 -0.82
CA ASP A 137 6.69 28.00 0.50
C ASP A 137 6.53 26.71 1.32
N ILE A 138 6.94 26.73 2.59
CA ILE A 138 6.96 25.52 3.44
C ILE A 138 5.56 24.94 3.67
N TYR A 139 4.53 25.79 3.80
CA TYR A 139 3.16 25.34 3.98
C TYR A 139 2.64 24.68 2.71
N THR A 140 2.92 25.28 1.55
CA THR A 140 2.60 24.72 0.24
C THR A 140 3.30 23.38 0.02
N ALA A 141 4.61 23.30 0.29
CA ALA A 141 5.38 22.07 0.16
C ALA A 141 4.83 20.95 1.07
N TYR A 142 4.44 21.27 2.31
CA TYR A 142 3.90 20.30 3.24
C TYR A 142 2.46 19.88 2.88
N PHE A 143 1.52 20.82 2.88
CA PHE A 143 0.10 20.51 2.71
C PHE A 143 -0.24 20.03 1.30
N VAL A 144 0.38 20.61 0.26
CA VAL A 144 0.12 20.22 -1.13
C VAL A 144 1.08 19.11 -1.55
N GLY A 145 2.39 19.34 -1.36
CA GLY A 145 3.45 18.43 -1.80
C GLY A 145 3.45 17.08 -1.10
N ALA A 146 3.22 17.05 0.21
CA ALA A 146 3.23 15.81 1.00
C ALA A 146 1.82 15.27 1.29
N ILE A 147 0.95 16.09 1.90
CA ILE A 147 -0.35 15.64 2.45
C ILE A 147 -1.41 15.42 1.36
N LEU A 148 -1.69 16.43 0.52
CA LEU A 148 -2.69 16.28 -0.55
C LEU A 148 -2.29 15.17 -1.53
N ARG A 149 -1.01 15.10 -1.88
CA ARG A 149 -0.41 14.00 -2.64
C ARG A 149 -0.69 12.63 -2.01
N LEU A 150 -0.53 12.51 -0.68
CA LEU A 150 -0.81 11.28 0.04
C LEU A 150 -2.29 10.91 -0.03
N ALA A 151 -3.18 11.88 0.17
CA ALA A 151 -4.62 11.66 0.08
C ALA A 151 -5.02 11.12 -1.31
N PHE A 152 -4.56 11.75 -2.39
CA PHE A 152 -4.83 11.27 -3.76
C PHE A 152 -4.35 9.84 -3.98
N GLN A 153 -3.14 9.51 -3.53
CA GLN A 153 -2.59 8.17 -3.69
C GLN A 153 -3.36 7.12 -2.88
N LEU A 154 -3.73 7.44 -1.63
CA LEU A 154 -4.51 6.55 -0.77
C LEU A 154 -5.87 6.27 -1.38
N HIS A 155 -6.64 7.31 -1.73
CA HIS A 155 -7.94 7.13 -2.36
C HIS A 155 -7.85 6.40 -3.71
N GLY A 156 -6.81 6.65 -4.51
CA GLY A 156 -6.57 5.89 -5.74
C GLY A 156 -6.34 4.40 -5.48
N THR A 157 -5.64 4.04 -4.41
CA THR A 157 -5.44 2.64 -4.02
C THR A 157 -6.74 2.03 -3.49
N TRP A 158 -7.45 2.75 -2.62
CA TRP A 158 -8.68 2.30 -1.98
C TRP A 158 -9.84 2.10 -2.96
N LEU A 159 -9.83 2.79 -4.10
CA LEU A 159 -10.77 2.51 -5.19
C LEU A 159 -10.64 1.09 -5.74
N ILE A 160 -9.46 0.45 -5.66
CA ILE A 160 -9.30 -0.96 -6.05
C ILE A 160 -10.07 -1.87 -5.10
N ASN A 161 -10.08 -1.57 -3.80
CA ASN A 161 -10.81 -2.36 -2.81
C ASN A 161 -12.32 -2.11 -2.87
N SER A 162 -12.74 -0.90 -3.25
CA SER A 162 -14.16 -0.52 -3.23
C SER A 162 -14.80 -0.52 -4.62
N ALA A 163 -14.37 0.37 -5.51
CA ALA A 163 -14.99 0.55 -6.81
C ALA A 163 -14.77 -0.66 -7.72
N ALA A 164 -13.57 -1.26 -7.74
CA ALA A 164 -13.31 -2.41 -8.61
C ALA A 164 -14.07 -3.68 -8.22
N HIS A 165 -14.51 -3.80 -6.95
CA HIS A 165 -15.38 -4.87 -6.46
C HIS A 165 -16.88 -4.52 -6.51
N THR A 166 -17.24 -3.30 -6.94
CA THR A 166 -18.64 -2.85 -6.97
C THR A 166 -19.12 -2.58 -8.39
N TYR A 167 -18.25 -2.00 -9.23
CA TYR A 167 -18.60 -1.47 -10.54
C TYR A 167 -17.65 -2.04 -11.60
N GLY A 168 -18.21 -2.54 -12.69
CA GLY A 168 -17.44 -3.03 -13.83
C GLY A 168 -17.99 -4.30 -14.44
N TYR A 169 -17.36 -4.74 -15.53
CA TYR A 169 -17.67 -5.99 -16.20
C TYR A 169 -16.81 -7.14 -15.66
N LYS A 170 -17.31 -8.36 -15.78
CA LYS A 170 -16.63 -9.59 -15.34
C LYS A 170 -16.44 -10.57 -16.50
N PRO A 171 -15.57 -10.24 -17.46
CA PRO A 171 -15.44 -11.02 -18.69
C PRO A 171 -14.76 -12.39 -18.48
N PHE A 172 -13.99 -12.57 -17.40
CA PHE A 172 -13.23 -13.80 -17.15
C PHE A 172 -13.93 -14.76 -16.19
N ASP A 173 -14.50 -14.25 -15.10
CA ASP A 173 -15.26 -15.04 -14.12
C ASP A 173 -16.38 -14.19 -13.52
N THR A 174 -17.62 -14.60 -13.71
CA THR A 174 -18.80 -13.89 -13.22
C THR A 174 -19.14 -14.17 -11.76
N LYS A 175 -18.47 -15.16 -11.14
CA LYS A 175 -18.73 -15.60 -9.77
C LYS A 175 -17.90 -14.86 -8.72
N ILE A 176 -16.81 -14.22 -9.12
CA ILE A 176 -15.98 -13.38 -8.24
C ILE A 176 -16.56 -11.96 -8.14
N THR A 177 -16.37 -11.29 -7.00
CA THR A 177 -16.89 -9.94 -6.78
C THR A 177 -15.99 -8.88 -7.38
#